data_AF-A0A1I3LN81-F1
#
_entry.id   AF-A0A1I3LN81-F1
#
_cell.length_a   1.000
_cell.length_b   1.000
_cell.length_c   1.000
_cell.angle_alpha   90.00
_cell.angle_beta   90.00
_cell.angle_gamma   90.00
#
_symmetry.space_group_name_H-M   'P 1'
#
loop_
_entity.id
_entity.type
_entity.pdbx_description
1 polymer ?
#
loop_
_entity_poly.entity_id
_entity_poly.type
_entity_poly.pdbx_seq_one_letter_code
_entity_poly.pdbx_strand_id
1 'polypeptide(L)'
;MTPNESAAFDKCMLGAGYTYKYGSSHTICTSQPSLNLPECRPDAPVPRPDITRRLNSGYCERKRSYAFCKKTAILPAVCETMDFNNPPPECLP
;
A
#
# COMPACT_ATOMS: atom_id res chain seq x y z
N MET A 1 -3.04 7.84 -2.28
CA MET A 1 -4.00 6.73 -2.18
C MET A 1 -5.38 7.33 -2.27
N THR A 2 -6.13 6.99 -3.30
CA THR A 2 -7.52 7.44 -3.50
C THR A 2 -8.47 6.62 -2.64
N PRO A 3 -9.69 7.11 -2.38
CA PRO A 3 -10.73 6.32 -1.71
C PRO A 3 -10.94 4.91 -2.30
N ASN A 4 -10.96 4.80 -3.63
CA ASN A 4 -11.15 3.52 -4.31
C ASN A 4 -9.92 2.60 -4.15
N GLU A 5 -8.70 3.15 -4.17
CA GLU A 5 -7.48 2.37 -3.88
C GLU A 5 -7.48 1.86 -2.43
N SER A 6 -7.96 2.65 -1.46
CA SER A 6 -8.12 2.19 -0.08
C SER A 6 -9.13 1.06 0.04
N ALA A 7 -10.26 1.14 -0.67
CA ALA A 7 -11.26 0.07 -0.72
C ALA A 7 -10.69 -1.23 -1.31
N ALA A 8 -9.93 -1.11 -2.40
CA ALA A 8 -9.23 -2.24 -3.03
C ALA A 8 -8.23 -2.89 -2.06
N PHE A 9 -7.47 -2.06 -1.33
CA PHE A 9 -6.53 -2.52 -0.31
C PHE A 9 -7.24 -3.28 0.81
N ASP A 10 -8.33 -2.72 1.36
CA ASP A 10 -9.11 -3.37 2.42
C ASP A 10 -9.63 -4.74 1.98
N LYS A 11 -10.17 -4.84 0.76
CA LYS A 11 -10.62 -6.13 0.21
C LYS A 11 -9.48 -7.11 -0.02
N CYS A 12 -8.32 -6.65 -0.48
CA CYS A 12 -7.13 -7.49 -0.62
C CYS A 12 -6.73 -8.11 0.72
N MET A 13 -6.64 -7.29 1.77
CA MET A 13 -6.27 -7.76 3.11
C MET A 13 -7.28 -8.75 3.68
N LEU A 14 -8.58 -8.43 3.60
CA LEU A 14 -9.65 -9.32 4.07
C LEU A 14 -9.71 -10.63 3.27
N GLY A 15 -9.56 -10.55 1.94
CA GLY A 15 -9.54 -11.72 1.05
C GLY A 15 -8.34 -12.65 1.28
N ALA A 16 -7.24 -12.11 1.81
CA ALA A 16 -6.07 -12.89 2.25
C ALA A 16 -6.20 -13.43 3.70
N GLY A 17 -7.35 -13.21 4.36
CA GLY A 17 -7.62 -13.72 5.71
C GLY A 17 -7.11 -12.83 6.85
N TYR A 18 -6.61 -11.63 6.56
CA TYR A 18 -6.25 -10.67 7.61
C TYR A 18 -7.48 -10.06 8.23
N THR A 19 -7.39 -9.77 9.53
CA THR A 19 -8.45 -9.09 10.29
C THR A 19 -7.96 -7.77 10.84
N TYR A 20 -8.76 -6.72 10.71
CA TYR A 20 -8.47 -5.43 11.33
C TYR A 20 -8.65 -5.50 12.85
N LYS A 21 -7.68 -4.96 13.60
CA LYS A 21 -7.68 -4.93 15.07
C LYS A 21 -8.97 -4.34 15.66
N TYR A 22 -9.55 -3.34 14.99
CA TYR A 22 -10.78 -2.66 15.42
C TYR A 22 -12.00 -3.04 14.57
N GLY A 23 -11.95 -4.17 13.89
CA GLY A 23 -12.99 -4.64 12.98
C GLY A 23 -13.04 -3.88 11.64
N SER A 24 -13.95 -4.30 10.76
CA SER A 24 -14.12 -3.74 9.41
C SER A 24 -14.90 -2.43 9.38
N SER A 25 -15.42 -1.95 10.51
CA SER A 25 -16.18 -0.69 10.61
C SER A 25 -15.38 0.54 10.16
N HIS A 26 -14.04 0.46 10.24
CA HIS A 26 -13.13 1.51 9.82
C HIS A 26 -12.72 1.41 8.34
N THR A 27 -13.10 0.35 7.64
CA THR A 27 -12.88 0.25 6.19
C THR A 27 -13.72 1.31 5.49
N ILE A 28 -13.22 1.80 4.36
CA ILE A 28 -13.93 2.87 3.65
C ILE A 28 -15.31 2.44 3.15
N CYS A 29 -15.46 1.15 2.82
CA CYS A 29 -16.72 0.58 2.36
C CYS A 29 -17.80 0.53 3.45
N THR A 30 -17.40 0.35 4.71
CA THR A 30 -18.35 0.35 5.85
C THR A 30 -18.57 1.74 6.43
N SER A 31 -17.51 2.55 6.51
CA SER A 31 -17.59 3.89 7.11
C SER A 31 -18.19 4.95 6.20
N GLN A 32 -18.07 4.80 4.87
CA GLN A 32 -18.55 5.77 3.88
C GLN A 32 -19.31 5.10 2.73
N PRO A 33 -20.44 4.40 3.00
CA PRO A 33 -21.18 3.66 1.97
C PRO A 33 -21.77 4.58 0.89
N SER A 34 -22.01 5.86 1.19
CA SER A 34 -22.54 6.86 0.25
C SER A 34 -21.61 7.17 -0.92
N LEU A 35 -20.30 6.87 -0.81
CA LEU A 35 -19.34 7.07 -1.90
C LEU A 35 -19.55 6.09 -3.07
N ASN A 36 -20.28 4.99 -2.85
CA ASN A 36 -20.59 3.98 -3.87
C ASN A 36 -19.36 3.58 -4.73
N LEU A 37 -18.23 3.36 -4.05
CA LEU A 37 -16.96 3.07 -4.71
C LEU A 37 -17.05 1.73 -5.46
N PRO A 38 -16.54 1.64 -6.70
CA PRO A 38 -16.53 0.39 -7.47
C PRO A 38 -16.00 -0.81 -6.70
N GLU A 39 -14.92 -0.61 -5.94
CA GLU A 39 -14.28 -1.68 -5.17
C GLU A 39 -15.15 -2.18 -4.01
N CYS A 40 -16.03 -1.36 -3.47
CA CYS A 40 -16.93 -1.75 -2.37
C CYS A 40 -18.07 -2.66 -2.80
N ARG A 41 -18.22 -2.94 -4.11
CA ARG A 41 -19.24 -3.85 -4.60
C ARG A 41 -18.93 -5.31 -4.21
N PRO A 42 -19.95 -6.14 -3.92
CA PRO A 42 -19.75 -7.55 -3.56
C PRO A 42 -19.01 -8.36 -4.62
N ASP A 43 -19.25 -8.05 -5.90
CA ASP A 43 -18.69 -8.73 -7.08
C ASP A 43 -17.35 -8.13 -7.54
N ALA A 44 -16.91 -7.00 -6.96
CA ALA A 44 -15.65 -6.39 -7.37
C ALA A 44 -14.48 -7.36 -7.11
N PRO A 45 -13.58 -7.55 -8.08
CA PRO A 45 -12.51 -8.53 -7.99
C PRO A 45 -11.55 -8.16 -6.86
N VAL A 46 -11.12 -9.16 -6.09
CA VAL A 46 -10.08 -8.94 -5.08
C VAL A 46 -8.74 -8.74 -5.78
N PRO A 47 -8.05 -7.59 -5.57
CA PRO A 47 -6.72 -7.38 -6.13
C PRO A 47 -5.79 -8.51 -5.70
N ARG A 48 -5.09 -9.13 -6.65
CA ARG A 48 -4.09 -10.13 -6.32
C ARG A 48 -2.73 -9.48 -6.04
N PRO A 49 -1.89 -10.10 -5.19
CA PRO A 49 -0.49 -9.71 -5.07
C PRO A 49 0.20 -9.74 -6.43
N ASP A 50 0.99 -8.71 -6.71
CA ASP A 50 1.75 -8.57 -7.96
C ASP A 50 3.17 -8.16 -7.57
N ILE A 51 4.14 -9.02 -7.89
CA ILE A 51 5.55 -8.82 -7.58
C ILE A 51 6.10 -7.60 -8.32
N THR A 52 5.78 -7.44 -9.60
CA THR A 52 6.23 -6.31 -10.42
C THR A 52 5.71 -5.00 -9.83
N ARG A 53 4.43 -4.95 -9.45
CA ARG A 53 3.84 -3.78 -8.80
C ARG A 53 4.49 -3.48 -7.44
N ARG A 54 4.78 -4.51 -6.64
CA ARG A 54 5.46 -4.37 -5.35
C ARG A 54 6.86 -3.78 -5.51
N LEU A 55 7.68 -4.37 -6.38
CA LEU A 55 9.08 -3.98 -6.58
C LEU A 55 9.22 -2.59 -7.21
N ASN A 56 8.24 -2.17 -8.01
CA ASN A 56 8.18 -0.84 -8.62
C ASN A 56 7.40 0.19 -7.77
N SER A 57 7.06 -0.14 -6.53
CA SER A 57 6.38 0.80 -5.64
C SER A 57 7.31 1.93 -5.19
N GLY A 58 6.77 3.12 -4.96
CA GLY A 58 7.53 4.25 -4.40
C GLY A 58 8.09 3.97 -3.00
N TYR A 59 7.58 2.95 -2.29
CA TYR A 59 8.23 2.45 -1.08
C TYR A 59 9.58 1.81 -1.43
N CYS A 60 9.60 0.81 -2.31
CA CYS A 60 10.83 0.14 -2.69
C CYS A 60 11.80 1.05 -3.44
N GLU A 61 11.31 1.97 -4.25
CA GLU A 61 12.16 2.96 -4.92
C GLU A 61 12.89 3.87 -3.92
N ARG A 62 12.20 4.34 -2.86
CA ARG A 62 12.86 5.08 -1.75
C ARG A 62 13.93 4.29 -1.03
N LYS A 63 13.83 2.96 -1.00
CA LYS A 63 14.80 2.08 -0.33
C LYS A 63 16.00 1.72 -1.20
N ARG A 64 15.91 1.90 -2.52
CA ARG A 64 16.99 1.58 -3.47
C ARG A 64 17.65 2.83 -4.08
N SER A 65 17.01 3.99 -4.00
CA SER A 65 17.49 5.24 -4.60
C SER A 65 17.54 6.38 -3.58
N TYR A 66 18.76 6.79 -3.25
CA TYR A 66 19.01 7.94 -2.38
C TYR A 66 18.43 9.25 -2.94
N ALA A 67 18.57 9.48 -4.25
CA ALA A 67 18.02 10.66 -4.92
C ALA A 67 16.48 10.70 -4.82
N PHE A 68 15.84 9.55 -5.04
CA PHE A 68 14.39 9.44 -4.91
C PHE A 68 13.93 9.61 -3.45
N CYS A 69 14.68 9.04 -2.48
CA CYS A 69 14.44 9.23 -1.06
C CYS A 69 14.46 10.72 -0.69
N LYS A 70 15.53 11.46 -1.02
CA LYS A 70 15.63 12.89 -0.67
C LYS A 70 14.53 13.74 -1.28
N LYS A 71 14.07 13.40 -2.48
CA LYS A 71 13.00 14.13 -3.17
C LYS A 71 11.61 13.90 -2.55
N THR A 72 11.36 12.73 -1.98
CA THR A 72 9.99 12.28 -1.62
C THR A 72 9.79 12.01 -0.13
N ALA A 73 10.86 11.92 0.65
CA ALA A 73 10.77 11.72 2.09
C ALA A 73 10.23 12.99 2.79
N ILE A 74 9.35 12.78 3.78
CA ILE A 74 8.87 13.87 4.65
C ILE A 74 10.04 14.50 5.43
N LEU A 75 10.99 13.66 5.85
CA LEU A 75 12.23 14.09 6.52
C LEU A 75 13.44 13.59 5.72
N PRO A 76 14.02 14.42 4.83
CA PRO A 76 15.14 14.01 3.98
C PRO A 76 16.39 13.57 4.74
N ALA A 77 16.59 14.06 5.98
CA ALA A 77 17.72 13.68 6.82
C ALA A 77 17.78 12.16 7.12
N VAL A 78 16.64 11.47 7.10
CA VAL A 78 16.59 10.01 7.29
C VAL A 78 17.26 9.26 6.13
N CYS A 79 17.29 9.84 4.94
CA CYS A 79 17.94 9.22 3.78
C CYS A 79 19.46 9.16 3.93
N GLU A 80 20.08 9.99 4.79
CA GLU A 80 21.53 10.01 5.01
C GLU A 80 22.01 8.80 5.83
N THR A 81 21.11 8.14 6.58
CA THR A 81 21.44 6.98 7.42
C THR A 81 20.97 5.65 6.82
N MET A 82 20.37 5.66 5.64
CA MET A 82 19.86 4.45 4.98
C MET A 82 20.94 3.72 4.19
N ASP A 83 20.87 2.39 4.21
CA ASP A 83 21.64 1.53 3.31
C ASP A 83 20.80 1.22 2.06
N PHE A 84 21.18 1.84 0.94
CA PHE A 84 20.51 1.65 -0.35
C PHE A 84 21.02 0.42 -1.12
N ASN A 85 22.14 -0.17 -0.70
CA ASN A 85 22.68 -1.40 -1.30
C ASN A 85 22.06 -2.66 -0.68
N ASN A 86 21.50 -2.54 0.52
CA ASN A 86 20.82 -3.62 1.23
C ASN A 86 19.35 -3.24 1.54
N PRO A 87 18.47 -3.18 0.51
CA PRO A 87 17.08 -2.83 0.74
C PRO A 87 16.36 -3.94 1.52
N PRO A 88 15.20 -3.62 2.14
CA PRO A 88 14.39 -4.61 2.84
C PRO A 88 14.03 -5.82 1.95
N PRO A 89 13.88 -7.04 2.52
CA PRO A 89 13.60 -8.25 1.75
C PRO A 89 12.34 -8.16 0.88
N GLU A 90 11.33 -7.42 1.32
CA GLU A 90 10.11 -7.18 0.54
C GLU A 90 10.33 -6.30 -0.71
N CYS A 91 11.53 -5.74 -0.85
CA CYS A 91 12.02 -5.02 -2.00
C CYS A 91 13.14 -5.79 -2.70
N LEU A 92 13.16 -7.11 -2.62
CA LEU A 92 14.00 -7.98 -3.45
C LEU A 92 13.12 -8.85 -4.37
N PRO A 93 13.60 -9.21 -5.57
CA PRO A 93 12.89 -10.08 -6.52
C PRO A 93 12.43 -11.40 -5.90
#